data_AF-A0A820TGU3-F1
#
_entry.id   AF-A0A820TGU3-F1
#
_cell.length_a   1.000
_cell.length_b   1.000
_cell.length_c   1.000
_cell.angle_alpha   90.00
_cell.angle_beta   90.00
_cell.angle_gamma   90.00
#
_symmetry.space_group_name_H-M   'P 1'
#
loop_
_entity.id
_entity.type
_entity.pdbx_description
1 polymer ?
#
loop_
_entity_poly.entity_id
_entity_poly.type
_entity_poly.pdbx_seq_one_letter_code
_entity_poly.pdbx_strand_id
1 'polypeptide(L)'
;MTSTCSREQNNLPRLPVPTLAETARKYLKTVGPLLNNDEFNETKKIVEQFQHESEPLQELLLKRAQTEENWLSQWWLDKTYLEWRLNLPIFYNPAVVLPRQSYRNFDGQIQYAANFIHSILRYRSLIDE
;
A
#
# COMPACT_ATOMS: atom_id res chain seq x y z
N MET A 1 -15.25 -11.03 -23.67
CA MET A 1 -14.76 -12.07 -22.76
C MET A 1 -13.98 -11.32 -21.69
N THR A 2 -14.44 -11.32 -20.44
CA THR A 2 -13.71 -10.69 -19.34
C THR A 2 -12.66 -11.68 -18.84
N SER A 3 -11.40 -11.28 -18.87
CA SER A 3 -10.24 -11.98 -18.31
C SER A 3 -10.59 -12.71 -17.03
N THR A 4 -10.14 -13.96 -16.90
CA THR A 4 -10.35 -14.81 -15.72
C THR A 4 -9.96 -14.11 -14.41
N CYS A 5 -9.00 -13.18 -14.48
CA CYS A 5 -8.51 -12.38 -13.36
C CYS A 5 -9.55 -11.40 -12.78
N SER A 6 -10.47 -10.85 -13.60
CA SER A 6 -11.45 -9.87 -13.12
C SER A 6 -12.63 -10.52 -12.39
N ARG A 7 -12.89 -11.81 -12.64
CA ARG A 7 -14.03 -12.55 -12.05
C ARG A 7 -13.78 -12.89 -10.58
N GLU A 8 -12.53 -13.13 -10.21
CA GLU A 8 -12.14 -13.45 -8.84
C GLU A 8 -12.12 -12.22 -7.93
N GLN A 9 -11.91 -11.03 -8.50
CA GLN A 9 -11.89 -9.77 -7.74
C GLN A 9 -13.19 -9.52 -6.97
N ASN A 10 -14.34 -9.87 -7.56
CA ASN A 10 -15.65 -9.71 -6.93
C ASN A 10 -15.88 -10.65 -5.73
N ASN A 11 -15.07 -11.71 -5.60
CA ASN A 11 -15.16 -12.67 -4.50
C ASN A 11 -14.22 -12.33 -3.33
N LEU A 12 -13.37 -11.31 -3.46
CA LEU A 12 -12.46 -10.91 -2.40
C LEU A 12 -13.22 -10.21 -1.26
N PRO A 13 -12.84 -10.45 0.01
CA PRO A 13 -13.43 -9.73 1.13
C PRO A 13 -13.05 -8.25 1.05
N ARG A 14 -13.99 -7.38 1.42
CA ARG A 14 -13.70 -5.96 1.61
C ARG A 14 -12.69 -5.77 2.75
N LEU A 15 -11.89 -4.71 2.66
CA LEU A 15 -10.96 -4.34 3.72
C LEU A 15 -11.74 -4.04 5.02
N PRO A 16 -11.55 -4.80 6.11
CA PRO A 16 -12.29 -4.57 7.35
C PRO A 16 -11.82 -3.28 8.03
N VAL A 17 -12.71 -2.70 8.83
CA VAL A 17 -12.36 -1.63 9.77
C VAL A 17 -12.17 -2.28 11.15
N PRO A 18 -10.95 -2.28 11.72
CA PRO A 18 -10.72 -2.83 13.06
C PRO A 18 -11.46 -2.01 14.11
N THR A 19 -11.76 -2.61 15.26
CA THR A 19 -12.36 -1.85 16.36
C THR A 19 -11.37 -0.82 16.91
N LEU A 20 -11.90 0.27 17.44
CA LEU A 20 -11.11 1.31 18.08
C LEU A 20 -10.30 0.75 19.27
N ALA A 21 -10.92 -0.14 20.06
CA ALA A 21 -10.26 -0.81 21.19
C ALA A 21 -9.07 -1.68 20.75
N GLU A 22 -9.23 -2.49 19.70
CA GLU A 22 -8.13 -3.30 19.17
C GLU A 22 -7.00 -2.46 18.61
N THR A 23 -7.34 -1.37 17.89
CA THR A 23 -6.36 -0.46 17.29
C THR A 23 -5.56 0.25 18.36
N ALA A 24 -6.21 0.83 19.35
CA ALA A 24 -5.56 1.49 20.48
C ALA A 24 -4.66 0.56 21.29
N ARG A 25 -5.13 -0.67 21.58
CA ARG A 25 -4.32 -1.68 22.28
C ARG A 25 -3.07 -2.06 21.48
N LYS A 26 -3.20 -2.25 20.17
CA LYS A 26 -2.05 -2.54 19.30
C LYS A 26 -1.11 -1.35 19.23
N TYR A 27 -1.63 -0.13 19.11
CA TYR A 27 -0.84 1.10 19.10
C TYR A 27 0.01 1.22 20.35
N LEU A 28 -0.58 1.13 21.56
CA LEU A 28 0.16 1.21 22.83
C LEU A 28 1.23 0.11 22.95
N LYS A 29 0.92 -1.12 22.52
CA LYS A 29 1.91 -2.20 22.49
C LYS A 29 3.09 -1.89 21.55
N THR A 30 2.83 -1.27 20.41
CA THR A 30 3.85 -0.95 19.40
C THR A 30 4.72 0.23 19.81
N VAL A 31 4.15 1.27 20.41
CA VAL A 31 4.92 2.46 20.81
C VAL A 31 5.64 2.29 22.14
N GLY A 32 5.17 1.39 23.02
CA GLY A 32 5.77 1.17 24.35
C GLY A 32 7.31 1.00 24.34
N PRO A 33 7.89 0.17 23.45
CA PRO A 33 9.35 0.02 23.36
C PRO A 33 10.10 1.24 22.81
N LEU A 34 9.40 2.22 22.22
CA LEU A 34 9.98 3.41 21.60
C LEU A 34 9.99 4.62 22.55
N LEU A 35 9.28 4.53 23.68
CA LEU A 35 9.02 5.63 24.59
C LEU A 35 9.63 5.35 25.97
N ASN A 36 10.03 6.41 26.67
CA ASN A 36 10.34 6.31 28.09
C ASN A 36 9.05 6.23 28.94
N ASN A 37 9.19 6.00 30.25
CA ASN A 37 8.04 5.78 31.13
C ASN A 37 7.09 6.99 31.19
N ASP A 38 7.61 8.22 31.23
CA ASP A 38 6.78 9.42 31.33
C ASP A 38 6.03 9.66 30.02
N GLU A 39 6.71 9.51 28.88
CA GLU A 39 6.12 9.58 27.54
C GLU A 39 5.04 8.51 27.31
N PHE A 40 5.29 7.28 27.74
CA PHE A 40 4.32 6.20 27.62
C PHE A 40 3.09 6.45 28.49
N ASN A 41 3.28 6.92 29.73
CA ASN A 41 2.17 7.26 30.61
C ASN A 41 1.30 8.37 30.03
N GLU A 42 1.92 9.39 29.43
CA GLU A 42 1.19 10.48 28.77
C GLU A 42 0.46 9.99 27.52
N THR A 43 1.13 9.18 26.68
CA THR A 43 0.53 8.56 25.49
C THR A 43 -0.67 7.71 25.86
N LYS A 44 -0.58 6.94 26.95
CA LYS A 44 -1.68 6.11 27.44
C LYS A 44 -2.91 6.95 27.80
N LYS A 45 -2.73 8.07 28.53
CA LYS A 45 -3.83 8.99 28.86
C LYS A 45 -4.48 9.57 27.62
N ILE A 46 -3.67 10.00 26.64
CA ILE A 46 -4.16 10.54 25.37
C ILE A 46 -4.99 9.50 24.62
N VAL A 47 -4.51 8.25 24.56
CA VAL A 47 -5.22 7.16 23.89
C VAL A 47 -6.53 6.84 24.60
N GLU A 48 -6.54 6.79 25.93
CA GLU A 48 -7.76 6.57 26.73
C GLU A 48 -8.79 7.68 26.47
N GLN A 49 -8.38 8.95 26.49
CA GLN A 49 -9.26 10.07 26.15
C GLN A 49 -9.79 9.97 24.71
N PHE A 50 -8.91 9.70 23.75
CA PHE A 50 -9.29 9.55 22.34
C PHE A 50 -10.30 8.43 22.13
N GLN A 51 -10.21 7.32 22.89
CA GLN A 51 -11.17 6.24 22.80
C GLN A 51 -12.60 6.66 23.13
N HIS A 52 -12.77 7.61 24.04
CA HIS A 52 -14.09 8.15 24.41
C HIS A 52 -14.60 9.18 23.40
N GLU A 53 -13.71 9.98 22.80
CA GLU A 53 -14.09 11.08 21.90
C GLU A 53 -14.20 10.67 20.42
N SER A 54 -13.64 9.53 20.02
CA SER A 54 -13.51 9.14 18.60
C SER A 54 -14.59 8.18 18.10
N GLU A 55 -15.63 7.90 18.89
CA GLU A 55 -16.79 7.11 18.44
C GLU A 55 -17.42 7.68 17.14
N PRO A 56 -17.65 9.00 17.00
CA PRO A 56 -18.16 9.56 15.74
C PRO A 56 -17.20 9.36 14.55
N LEU A 57 -15.88 9.35 14.80
CA LEU A 57 -14.88 9.11 13.74
C LEU A 57 -14.91 7.66 13.28
N GLN A 58 -15.06 6.71 14.21
CA GLN A 58 -15.18 5.29 13.90
C GLN A 58 -16.47 5.02 13.11
N GLU A 59 -17.59 5.67 13.45
CA GLU A 59 -18.85 5.57 12.70
C GLU A 59 -18.71 6.10 11.27
N LEU A 60 -18.05 7.25 11.09
CA LEU A 60 -17.75 7.80 9.76
C LEU A 60 -16.88 6.84 8.93
N LEU A 61 -15.89 6.20 9.55
CA LEU A 61 -15.03 5.22 8.89
C LEU A 61 -15.79 3.95 8.48
N LEU A 62 -16.67 3.45 9.35
CA LEU A 62 -17.54 2.32 9.06
C LEU A 62 -18.50 2.65 7.91
N LYS A 63 -19.10 3.83 7.92
CA LYS A 63 -19.96 4.31 6.82
C LYS A 63 -19.19 4.37 5.51
N ARG A 64 -17.95 4.89 5.52
CA ARG A 64 -17.06 4.92 4.36
C ARG A 64 -16.78 3.50 3.83
N ALA A 65 -16.50 2.54 4.70
CA ALA A 65 -16.27 1.14 4.33
C ALA A 65 -17.50 0.42 3.74
N GLN A 66 -18.71 0.88 4.06
CA GLN A 66 -19.93 0.39 3.43
C GLN A 66 -20.09 0.95 2.01
N THR A 67 -19.74 2.21 1.79
CA THR A 67 -19.93 2.90 0.51
C THR A 67 -18.82 2.65 -0.50
N GLU A 68 -17.59 2.39 -0.05
CA GLU A 68 -16.41 2.20 -0.91
C GLU A 68 -16.03 0.71 -1.02
N GLU A 69 -15.45 0.32 -2.16
CA GLU A 69 -14.88 -1.03 -2.33
C GLU A 69 -13.71 -1.28 -1.37
N ASN A 70 -12.91 -0.25 -1.14
CA ASN A 70 -11.85 -0.22 -0.15
C ASN A 70 -11.75 1.19 0.44
N TRP A 71 -12.06 1.32 1.73
CA TRP A 71 -12.12 2.61 2.43
C TRP A 71 -10.77 3.34 2.51
N LEU A 72 -9.65 2.61 2.37
CA LEU A 72 -8.29 3.13 2.56
C LEU A 72 -7.58 3.45 1.24
N SER A 73 -7.95 2.82 0.12
CA SER A 73 -7.18 2.88 -1.13
C SER A 73 -6.87 4.31 -1.59
N GLN A 74 -7.88 5.19 -1.65
CA GLN A 74 -7.69 6.57 -2.10
C GLN A 74 -6.82 7.37 -1.13
N TRP A 75 -7.11 7.27 0.18
CA TRP A 75 -6.31 7.94 1.21
C TRP A 75 -4.85 7.48 1.21
N TRP A 76 -4.61 6.18 1.04
CA TRP A 76 -3.26 5.64 0.98
C TRP A 76 -2.50 6.17 -0.24
N LEU A 77 -3.15 6.16 -1.42
CA LEU A 77 -2.56 6.70 -2.65
C LEU A 77 -2.19 8.18 -2.50
N ASP A 78 -3.12 8.99 -1.99
CA ASP A 78 -2.93 10.42 -1.83
C ASP A 78 -1.86 10.73 -0.78
N LYS A 79 -2.01 10.23 0.45
CA LYS A 79 -1.14 10.60 1.58
C LYS A 79 0.26 10.01 1.49
N THR A 80 0.40 8.84 0.89
CA THR A 80 1.70 8.14 0.83
C THR A 80 2.50 8.53 -0.39
N TYR A 81 1.84 8.81 -1.53
CA TYR A 81 2.52 9.03 -2.81
C TYR A 81 2.21 10.40 -3.41
N LEU A 82 0.94 10.72 -3.70
CA LEU A 82 0.61 11.88 -4.56
C LEU A 82 0.79 13.23 -3.87
N GLU A 83 0.56 13.30 -2.57
CA GLU A 83 0.77 14.52 -1.77
C GLU A 83 2.22 14.68 -1.31
N TRP A 84 3.01 13.60 -1.33
CA TRP A 84 4.38 13.62 -0.85
C TRP A 84 5.29 14.39 -1.82
N ARG A 85 6.12 15.30 -1.28
CA ARG A 85 6.88 16.27 -2.09
C ARG A 85 8.36 15.94 -2.28
N LEU A 86 8.86 14.86 -1.68
CA LEU A 86 10.22 14.39 -1.97
C LEU A 86 10.33 13.85 -3.40
N ASN A 87 11.53 13.93 -3.96
CA ASN A 87 11.82 13.42 -5.30
C ASN A 87 11.61 11.90 -5.37
N LEU A 88 11.13 11.42 -6.51
CA LEU A 88 10.84 9.99 -6.71
C LEU A 88 12.08 9.09 -6.66
N PRO A 89 13.24 9.44 -7.28
CA PRO A 89 14.44 8.62 -7.16
C PRO A 89 14.88 8.52 -5.71
N ILE A 90 15.34 7.33 -5.30
CA ILE A 90 15.80 7.01 -3.93
C ILE A 90 14.65 6.89 -2.92
N PHE A 91 13.73 7.85 -2.85
CA PHE A 91 12.71 7.88 -1.80
C PHE A 91 11.49 7.00 -2.08
N TYR A 92 11.09 6.85 -3.35
CA TYR A 92 9.85 6.15 -3.70
C TYR A 92 9.96 5.10 -4.78
N ASN A 93 10.77 5.33 -5.82
CA ASN A 93 10.86 4.40 -6.94
C ASN A 93 11.92 3.32 -6.63
N PRO A 94 11.53 2.10 -6.21
CA PRO A 94 12.48 1.00 -6.10
C PRO A 94 13.02 0.63 -7.47
N ALA A 95 14.31 0.29 -7.54
CA ALA A 95 14.95 -0.21 -8.74
C ALA A 95 15.24 -1.71 -8.59
N VAL A 96 15.01 -2.47 -9.66
CA VAL A 96 15.38 -3.88 -9.75
C VAL A 96 16.58 -4.02 -10.66
N VAL A 97 17.65 -4.62 -10.16
CA VAL A 97 18.84 -4.95 -10.96
C VAL A 97 18.70 -6.37 -11.48
N LEU A 98 18.63 -6.51 -12.81
CA LEU A 98 18.55 -7.80 -13.48
C LEU A 98 19.95 -8.44 -13.65
N PRO A 99 20.03 -9.76 -13.91
CA PRO A 99 21.30 -10.40 -14.23
C PRO A 99 22.05 -9.68 -15.34
N ARG A 100 23.37 -9.52 -15.15
CA ARG A 100 24.24 -8.88 -16.12
C ARG A 100 24.21 -9.65 -17.45
N GLN A 101 23.87 -8.93 -18.52
CA GLN A 101 23.90 -9.47 -19.87
C GLN A 101 25.28 -9.30 -20.50
N SER A 102 25.66 -10.22 -21.37
CA SER A 102 26.92 -10.16 -22.12
C SER A 102 26.62 -9.95 -23.61
N TYR A 103 27.07 -8.82 -24.16
CA TYR A 103 27.04 -8.53 -25.58
C TYR A 103 28.40 -8.00 -26.02
N ARG A 104 28.80 -8.31 -27.26
CA ARG A 104 30.13 -7.98 -27.79
C ARG A 104 30.19 -6.60 -28.46
N ASN A 105 29.04 -6.08 -28.88
CA ASN A 105 28.91 -4.83 -29.63
C ASN A 105 27.51 -4.23 -29.43
N PHE A 106 27.27 -3.09 -30.08
CA PHE A 106 26.01 -2.37 -30.03
C PHE A 106 24.83 -3.20 -30.59
N ASP A 107 25.04 -3.95 -31.68
CA ASP A 107 23.99 -4.80 -32.27
C ASP A 107 23.47 -5.85 -31.26
N GLY A 108 24.36 -6.44 -30.47
CA GLY A 108 23.98 -7.37 -29.40
C GLY A 108 23.16 -6.72 -28.29
N GLN A 109 23.46 -5.45 -27.95
CA GLN A 109 22.67 -4.67 -26.99
C GLN A 109 21.27 -4.39 -27.55
N ILE A 110 21.17 -4.02 -28.83
CA ILE A 110 19.91 -3.76 -29.52
C ILE A 110 19.06 -5.04 -29.60
N GLN A 111 19.67 -6.18 -29.95
CA GLN A 111 18.97 -7.46 -29.99
C GLN A 111 18.39 -7.85 -28.62
N TYR A 112 19.16 -7.64 -27.54
CA TYR A 112 18.67 -7.87 -26.18
C TYR A 112 17.49 -6.96 -25.84
N ALA A 113 17.60 -5.66 -26.12
CA ALA A 113 16.53 -4.69 -25.88
C ALA A 113 15.26 -5.03 -26.67
N ALA A 114 15.39 -5.43 -27.94
CA ALA A 114 14.27 -5.86 -28.78
C ALA A 114 13.57 -7.10 -28.21
N ASN A 115 14.33 -8.11 -27.79
CA ASN A 115 13.78 -9.32 -27.17
C ASN A 115 13.10 -9.02 -25.81
N PHE A 116 13.65 -8.10 -25.03
CA PHE A 116 13.08 -7.67 -23.75
C PHE A 116 11.73 -6.97 -23.95
N ILE A 117 11.66 -6.01 -24.88
CA ILE A 117 10.41 -5.32 -25.24
C ILE A 117 9.38 -6.33 -25.78
N HIS A 118 9.79 -7.22 -26.69
CA HIS A 118 8.92 -8.27 -27.22
C HIS A 118 8.33 -9.14 -26.09
N SER A 119 9.15 -9.51 -25.11
CA SER A 119 8.70 -10.31 -23.95
C SER A 119 7.71 -9.54 -23.07
N ILE A 120 7.92 -8.24 -22.84
CA ILE A 120 6.97 -7.38 -22.12
C ILE A 120 5.63 -7.29 -22.86
N LEU A 121 5.67 -7.15 -24.20
CA LEU A 121 4.44 -7.11 -25.00
C LEU A 121 3.68 -8.44 -24.95
N ARG A 122 4.38 -9.58 -24.98
CA ARG A 122 3.76 -10.88 -24.76
C ARG A 122 3.11 -11.00 -23.40
N TYR A 123 3.77 -10.51 -22.34
CA TYR A 123 3.20 -10.49 -21.00
C TYR A 123 1.96 -9.59 -20.93
N ARG A 124 1.99 -8.42 -21.58
CA ARG A 124 0.82 -7.54 -21.67
C ARG A 124 -0.37 -8.23 -22.35
N SER A 125 -0.15 -9.00 -23.42
CA SER A 125 -1.23 -9.74 -24.06
C SER A 125 -1.94 -10.71 -23.11
N LEU A 126 -1.22 -11.33 -22.16
CA LEU A 126 -1.83 -12.19 -21.13
C LEU A 126 -2.69 -11.42 -20.12
N ILE A 127 -2.46 -10.11 -19.95
CA ILE A 127 -3.25 -9.24 -19.07
C ILE A 127 -4.49 -8.73 -19.81
N ASP A 128 -4.34 -8.41 -21.10
CA ASP A 128 -5.40 -7.85 -21.94
C ASP A 128 -6.46 -8.93 -22.32
N GLU A 129 -6.09 -10.22 -22.30
CA GLU A 129 -6.99 -11.38 -22.44
C GLU A 129 -7.87 -11.59 -21.20
#